data_AF-M2Q7H9-F1
#
_entry.id   AF-M2Q7H9-F1
#
_cell.length_a   1.000
_cell.length_b   1.000
_cell.length_c   1.000
_cell.angle_alpha   90.00
_cell.angle_beta   90.00
_cell.angle_gamma   90.00
#
_symmetry.space_group_name_H-M   'P 1'
#
loop_
_entity.id
_entity.type
_entity.pdbx_description
1 polymer ?
#
loop_
_entity_poly.entity_id
_entity_poly.type
_entity_poly.pdbx_seq_one_letter_code
_entity_poly.pdbx_strand_id
1 'polypeptide(L)'
;MHFICKIGMETLERYWDEIDYVRIKKYEMLLCQMIQKYLYFISQHGWNIEMIKEWNEYLLEHVVPLQNNPISLSFSTKVADYYYDYLNDVIYIDEAPEPNEEAKNELARLLIKYLKNGKIQSLHKSFEEARERLQTELYHYINLGDIVKNCRVRPVKEFNKTPLLGCGMEKVEKLRAIKQEKRDKKKKDKERKEKMNKKRKQKEEKKPKKVLN
;
A
#
# COMPACT_ATOMS: atom_id res chain seq x y z
N MET A 1 -15.42 17.12 -14.17
CA MET A 1 -14.20 16.61 -13.48
C MET A 1 -14.54 15.53 -12.45
N HIS A 2 -15.50 15.81 -11.55
CA HIS A 2 -15.92 14.92 -10.47
C HIS A 2 -16.25 13.47 -10.89
N PHE A 3 -17.15 13.30 -11.88
CA PHE A 3 -17.55 11.97 -12.40
C PHE A 3 -16.38 11.16 -12.98
N ILE A 4 -15.47 11.82 -13.71
CA ILE A 4 -14.32 11.17 -14.35
C ILE A 4 -13.33 10.67 -13.30
N CYS A 5 -13.12 11.43 -12.22
CA CYS A 5 -12.25 11.01 -11.12
C CYS A 5 -12.80 9.77 -10.41
N LYS A 6 -14.10 9.76 -10.08
CA LYS A 6 -14.79 8.61 -9.46
C LYS A 6 -14.64 7.34 -10.30
N ILE A 7 -15.01 7.40 -11.59
CA ILE A 7 -14.89 6.24 -12.49
C ILE A 7 -13.45 5.78 -12.64
N GLY A 8 -12.50 6.71 -12.77
CA GLY A 8 -11.10 6.33 -12.91
C GLY A 8 -10.56 5.66 -11.64
N MET A 9 -10.96 6.11 -10.45
CA MET A 9 -10.56 5.48 -9.18
C MET A 9 -11.17 4.09 -9.05
N GLU A 10 -12.46 3.93 -9.32
CA GLU A 10 -13.14 2.61 -9.32
C GLU A 10 -12.51 1.63 -10.31
N THR A 11 -12.14 2.14 -11.49
CA THR A 11 -11.45 1.35 -12.50
C THR A 11 -10.07 0.92 -12.00
N LEU A 12 -9.28 1.85 -11.45
CA LEU A 12 -7.97 1.54 -10.90
C LEU A 12 -8.07 0.54 -9.75
N GLU A 13 -8.99 0.73 -8.82
CA GLU A 13 -9.19 -0.18 -7.68
C GLU A 13 -9.50 -1.60 -8.14
N ARG A 14 -10.41 -1.74 -9.11
CA ARG A 14 -10.84 -3.05 -9.65
C ARG A 14 -9.70 -3.85 -10.25
N TYR A 15 -8.76 -3.19 -10.93
CA TYR A 15 -7.65 -3.84 -11.61
C TYR A 15 -6.33 -3.78 -10.83
N TRP A 16 -6.30 -3.12 -9.67
CA TRP A 16 -5.06 -2.80 -8.97
C TRP A 16 -4.19 -4.02 -8.67
N ASP A 17 -4.83 -5.07 -8.16
CA ASP A 17 -4.15 -6.30 -7.75
C ASP A 17 -3.77 -7.20 -8.95
N GLU A 18 -4.23 -6.88 -10.15
CA GLU A 18 -3.87 -7.56 -11.40
C GLU A 18 -2.66 -6.92 -12.09
N ILE A 19 -2.29 -5.69 -11.70
CA ILE A 19 -1.17 -4.96 -12.29
C ILE A 19 0.15 -5.62 -11.88
N ASP A 20 0.96 -5.97 -12.88
CA ASP A 20 2.29 -6.52 -12.61
C ASP A 20 3.24 -5.49 -12.00
N TYR A 21 4.20 -5.97 -11.21
CA TYR A 21 5.15 -5.15 -10.46
C TYR A 21 5.96 -4.18 -11.33
N VAL A 22 6.24 -4.51 -12.60
CA VAL A 22 7.01 -3.64 -13.49
C VAL A 22 6.17 -2.43 -13.94
N ARG A 23 4.85 -2.60 -13.98
CA ARG A 23 3.90 -1.57 -14.39
C ARG A 23 3.27 -0.79 -13.25
N ILE A 24 3.30 -1.30 -12.01
CA ILE A 24 2.60 -0.66 -10.89
C ILE A 24 2.99 0.80 -10.69
N LYS A 25 4.24 1.17 -10.93
CA LYS A 25 4.75 2.54 -10.72
C LYS A 25 4.04 3.61 -11.55
N LYS A 26 3.74 3.33 -12.82
CA LYS A 26 3.00 4.30 -13.65
C LYS A 26 1.55 4.45 -13.20
N TYR A 27 0.95 3.41 -12.62
CA TYR A 27 -0.42 3.48 -12.10
C TYR A 27 -0.48 4.12 -10.71
N GLU A 28 0.55 3.96 -9.88
CA GLU A 28 0.74 4.78 -8.67
C GLU A 28 0.82 6.26 -9.04
N MET A 29 1.62 6.64 -10.05
CA MET A 29 1.67 8.03 -10.52
C MET A 29 0.33 8.54 -11.03
N LEU A 30 -0.43 7.71 -11.77
CA LEU A 30 -1.76 8.08 -12.24
C LEU A 30 -2.72 8.32 -11.06
N LEU A 31 -2.72 7.44 -10.05
CA LEU A 31 -3.52 7.61 -8.84
C LEU A 31 -3.22 8.94 -8.14
N CYS A 32 -1.94 9.24 -7.94
CA CYS A 32 -1.46 10.49 -7.37
C CYS A 32 -1.99 11.71 -8.14
N GLN A 33 -1.83 11.71 -9.47
CA GLN A 33 -2.32 12.79 -10.33
C GLN A 33 -3.84 12.95 -10.27
N MET A 34 -4.59 11.85 -10.12
CA MET A 34 -6.04 11.91 -9.99
C MET A 34 -6.46 12.56 -8.67
N ILE A 35 -5.85 12.14 -7.55
CA ILE A 35 -6.08 12.74 -6.22
C ILE A 35 -5.76 14.24 -6.28
N GLN A 36 -4.55 14.59 -6.70
CA GLN A 36 -4.07 15.97 -6.75
C GLN A 36 -4.96 16.85 -7.66
N LYS A 37 -5.28 16.40 -8.88
CA LYS A 37 -6.13 17.18 -9.79
C LYS A 37 -7.54 17.36 -9.26
N TYR A 38 -8.07 16.38 -8.54
CA TYR A 38 -9.41 16.49 -7.97
C TYR A 38 -9.42 17.45 -6.76
N LEU A 39 -8.42 17.39 -5.90
CA LEU A 39 -8.24 18.35 -4.80
C LEU A 39 -8.03 19.77 -5.32
N TYR A 40 -7.20 19.93 -6.37
CA TYR A 40 -7.02 21.22 -7.05
C TYR A 40 -8.34 21.70 -7.70
N PHE A 41 -9.12 20.79 -8.29
CA PHE A 41 -10.44 21.15 -8.80
C PHE A 41 -11.36 21.67 -7.69
N ILE A 42 -11.37 21.04 -6.51
CA ILE A 42 -12.13 21.55 -5.35
C ILE A 42 -11.62 22.92 -4.91
N SER A 43 -10.29 23.13 -4.87
CA SER A 43 -9.71 24.42 -4.48
C SER A 43 -10.13 25.53 -5.43
N GLN A 44 -10.11 25.30 -6.74
CA GLN A 44 -10.57 26.26 -7.75
C GLN A 44 -12.07 26.58 -7.65
N HIS A 45 -12.85 25.78 -6.91
CA HIS A 45 -14.26 26.06 -6.58
C HIS A 45 -14.41 26.64 -5.16
N GLY A 46 -13.37 27.28 -4.64
CA GLY A 46 -13.39 27.97 -3.35
C GLY A 46 -13.54 27.02 -2.16
N TRP A 47 -13.09 25.77 -2.30
CA TRP A 47 -13.27 24.73 -1.26
C TRP A 47 -14.74 24.52 -0.86
N ASN A 48 -15.61 24.44 -1.86
CA ASN A 48 -17.03 24.19 -1.63
C ASN A 48 -17.26 22.97 -0.71
N ILE A 49 -17.97 23.19 0.39
CA ILE A 49 -18.14 22.23 1.48
C ILE A 49 -18.94 21.00 1.01
N GLU A 50 -19.97 21.21 0.19
CA GLU A 50 -20.78 20.12 -0.36
C GLU A 50 -19.92 19.18 -1.22
N MET A 51 -19.01 19.71 -2.03
CA MET A 51 -18.08 18.92 -2.84
C MET A 51 -17.09 18.13 -1.98
N ILE A 52 -16.61 18.71 -0.87
CA ILE A 52 -15.73 17.99 0.08
C ILE A 52 -16.51 16.87 0.78
N LYS A 53 -17.75 17.13 1.21
CA LYS A 53 -18.63 16.12 1.82
C LYS A 53 -18.89 14.97 0.85
N GLU A 54 -19.31 15.27 -0.37
CA GLU A 54 -19.57 14.24 -1.39
C GLU A 54 -18.31 13.41 -1.68
N TRP A 55 -17.15 14.05 -1.69
CA TRP A 55 -15.89 13.35 -1.88
C TRP A 55 -15.53 12.44 -0.70
N ASN A 56 -15.66 12.94 0.53
CA ASN A 56 -15.42 12.16 1.74
C ASN A 56 -16.37 10.98 1.84
N GLU A 57 -17.64 11.16 1.50
CA GLU A 57 -18.65 10.10 1.46
C GLU A 57 -18.27 9.03 0.44
N TYR A 58 -17.96 9.43 -0.79
CA TYR A 58 -17.48 8.52 -1.83
C TYR A 58 -16.26 7.71 -1.37
N LEU A 59 -15.24 8.38 -0.80
CA LEU A 59 -14.06 7.71 -0.30
C LEU A 59 -14.42 6.71 0.81
N LEU A 60 -15.28 7.07 1.76
CA LEU A 60 -15.67 6.20 2.87
C LEU A 60 -16.62 5.06 2.48
N GLU A 61 -17.30 5.16 1.35
CA GLU A 61 -18.19 4.11 0.86
C GLU A 61 -17.46 3.12 -0.04
N HIS A 62 -16.58 3.62 -0.91
CA HIS A 62 -16.02 2.82 -1.99
C HIS A 62 -14.53 2.54 -1.83
N VAL A 63 -13.73 3.52 -1.41
CA VAL A 63 -12.27 3.43 -1.52
C VAL A 63 -11.61 3.05 -0.20
N VAL A 64 -11.94 3.76 0.88
CA VAL A 64 -11.47 3.53 2.24
C VAL A 64 -12.69 3.25 3.15
N PRO A 65 -13.36 2.10 2.98
CA PRO A 65 -14.51 1.74 3.78
C PRO A 65 -14.16 1.55 5.26
N LEU A 66 -15.08 1.99 6.14
CA LEU A 66 -14.89 1.92 7.59
C LEU A 66 -15.00 0.49 8.14
N GLN A 67 -15.96 -0.27 7.61
CA GLN A 67 -16.38 -1.56 8.17
C GLN A 67 -16.19 -2.72 7.20
N ASN A 68 -16.38 -2.48 5.91
CA ASN A 68 -16.30 -3.49 4.86
C ASN A 68 -14.88 -3.54 4.30
N ASN A 69 -14.48 -4.69 3.75
CA ASN A 69 -13.22 -4.74 3.00
C ASN A 69 -13.37 -3.98 1.69
N PRO A 70 -12.37 -3.17 1.29
CA PRO A 70 -12.31 -2.60 -0.05
C PRO A 70 -12.11 -3.69 -1.10
N ILE A 71 -12.28 -3.33 -2.39
CA ILE A 71 -12.04 -4.27 -3.49
C ILE A 71 -10.54 -4.63 -3.55
N SER A 72 -9.67 -3.62 -3.44
CA SER A 72 -8.22 -3.81 -3.30
C SER A 72 -7.72 -3.08 -2.06
N LEU A 73 -7.30 -3.86 -1.06
CA LEU A 73 -6.69 -3.29 0.15
C LEU A 73 -5.42 -2.50 -0.15
N SER A 74 -4.61 -2.97 -1.11
CA SER A 74 -3.41 -2.26 -1.52
C SER A 74 -3.73 -0.91 -2.12
N PHE A 75 -4.77 -0.81 -2.95
CA PHE A 75 -5.19 0.46 -3.55
C PHE A 75 -5.65 1.43 -2.46
N SER A 76 -6.55 0.99 -1.58
CA SER A 76 -7.09 1.80 -0.50
C SER A 76 -6.00 2.32 0.44
N THR A 77 -5.01 1.49 0.76
CA THR A 77 -3.84 1.89 1.56
C THR A 77 -3.06 2.99 0.85
N LYS A 78 -2.85 2.88 -0.47
CA LYS A 78 -2.19 3.96 -1.23
C LYS A 78 -2.99 5.25 -1.25
N VAL A 79 -4.32 5.18 -1.37
CA VAL A 79 -5.16 6.38 -1.27
C VAL A 79 -5.03 7.03 0.10
N ALA A 80 -5.09 6.24 1.18
CA ALA A 80 -4.91 6.74 2.53
C ALA A 80 -3.51 7.36 2.75
N ASP A 81 -2.46 6.75 2.21
CA ASP A 81 -1.09 7.25 2.30
C ASP A 81 -0.94 8.60 1.56
N TYR A 82 -1.52 8.73 0.37
CA TYR A 82 -1.27 9.86 -0.53
C TYR A 82 -2.22 11.03 -0.35
N TYR A 83 -3.43 10.83 0.17
CA TYR A 83 -4.47 11.85 0.18
C TYR A 83 -4.04 13.15 0.87
N TYR A 84 -3.49 13.05 2.09
CA TYR A 84 -3.09 14.23 2.86
C TYR A 84 -1.78 14.84 2.37
N ASP A 85 -0.90 14.03 1.77
CA ASP A 85 0.33 14.51 1.13
C ASP A 85 -0.02 15.40 -0.07
N TYR A 86 -0.92 14.97 -0.95
CA TYR A 86 -1.35 15.80 -2.09
C TYR A 86 -2.31 16.93 -1.72
N LEU A 87 -3.05 16.80 -0.62
CA LEU A 87 -3.81 17.93 -0.08
C LEU A 87 -2.87 19.06 0.34
N ASN A 88 -1.78 18.71 1.02
CA ASN A 88 -0.73 19.66 1.38
C ASN A 88 -0.15 20.31 0.10
N ASP A 89 0.26 19.51 -0.88
CA ASP A 89 0.81 20.01 -2.16
C ASP A 89 -0.13 20.99 -2.85
N VAL A 90 -1.44 20.68 -2.93
CA VAL A 90 -2.43 21.56 -3.58
C VAL A 90 -2.56 22.89 -2.88
N ILE A 91 -2.43 22.93 -1.56
CA ILE A 91 -2.57 24.16 -0.80
C ILE A 91 -1.31 25.04 -0.89
N TYR A 92 -0.16 24.46 -1.25
CA TYR A 92 1.06 25.21 -1.59
C TYR A 92 1.11 25.74 -3.03
N ILE A 93 0.09 25.48 -3.85
CA ILE A 93 0.01 26.06 -5.20
C ILE A 93 -0.47 27.50 -5.05
N ASP A 94 0.34 28.48 -5.49
CA ASP A 94 0.06 29.92 -5.36
C ASP A 94 -1.32 30.31 -5.93
N GLU A 95 -1.79 29.63 -6.97
CA GLU A 95 -3.10 29.85 -7.60
C GLU A 95 -4.28 29.17 -6.89
N ALA A 96 -4.03 28.30 -5.91
CA ALA A 96 -5.09 27.67 -5.13
C ALA A 96 -5.51 28.59 -3.98
N PRO A 97 -6.80 28.93 -3.83
CA PRO A 97 -7.25 29.69 -2.67
C PRO A 97 -6.98 28.88 -1.39
N GLU A 98 -6.86 29.55 -0.25
CA GLU A 98 -6.76 28.84 1.03
C GLU A 98 -8.14 28.33 1.51
N PRO A 99 -8.23 27.13 2.09
CA PRO A 99 -9.47 26.64 2.66
C PRO A 99 -9.83 27.44 3.92
N ASN A 100 -11.09 27.84 4.03
CA ASN A 100 -11.62 28.41 5.27
C ASN A 100 -11.70 27.34 6.39
N GLU A 101 -11.97 27.77 7.62
CA GLU A 101 -12.01 26.86 8.78
C GLU A 101 -13.06 25.75 8.65
N GLU A 102 -14.21 26.01 8.03
CA GLU A 102 -15.23 24.98 7.81
C GLU A 102 -14.76 23.91 6.82
N ALA A 103 -14.15 24.34 5.70
CA ALA A 103 -13.54 23.45 4.72
C ALA A 103 -12.40 22.61 5.31
N LYS A 104 -11.53 23.21 6.14
CA LYS A 104 -10.46 22.49 6.85
C LYS A 104 -11.02 21.38 7.75
N ASN A 105 -12.07 21.69 8.52
CA ASN A 105 -12.73 20.70 9.38
C ASN A 105 -13.32 19.54 8.56
N GLU A 106 -13.92 19.84 7.41
CA GLU A 106 -14.49 18.82 6.55
C GLU A 106 -13.40 17.99 5.85
N LEU A 107 -12.28 18.59 5.41
CA LEU A 107 -11.12 17.86 4.87
C LEU A 107 -10.45 16.93 5.90
N ALA A 108 -10.40 17.34 7.17
CA ALA A 108 -9.93 16.50 8.28
C ALA A 108 -10.90 15.36 8.64
N ARG A 109 -12.18 15.50 8.29
CA ARG A 109 -13.26 14.59 8.71
C ARG A 109 -13.05 13.16 8.26
N LEU A 110 -12.49 12.95 7.06
CA LEU A 110 -12.16 11.63 6.54
C LEU A 110 -11.25 10.85 7.52
N LEU A 111 -10.08 11.42 7.84
CA LEU A 111 -9.12 10.85 8.79
C LEU A 111 -9.73 10.67 10.18
N ILE A 112 -10.42 11.68 10.70
CA ILE A 112 -11.04 11.60 12.04
C ILE A 112 -12.06 10.47 12.11
N LYS A 113 -12.93 10.37 11.11
CA LYS A 113 -13.98 9.34 11.04
C LYS A 113 -13.35 7.95 10.89
N TYR A 114 -12.27 7.82 10.12
CA TYR A 114 -11.56 6.55 9.96
C TYR A 114 -10.82 6.14 11.23
N LEU A 115 -10.04 7.01 11.87
CA LEU A 115 -9.31 6.67 13.10
C LEU A 115 -10.23 6.30 14.27
N LYS A 116 -11.43 6.87 14.31
CA LYS A 116 -12.43 6.58 15.35
C LYS A 116 -13.20 5.28 15.10
N ASN A 117 -13.53 4.97 13.84
CA ASN A 117 -14.51 3.92 13.52
C ASN A 117 -13.97 2.79 12.64
N GLY A 118 -12.87 3.02 11.93
CA GLY A 118 -12.25 2.07 11.01
C GLY A 118 -11.82 0.78 11.71
N LYS A 119 -12.01 -0.34 11.02
CA LYS A 119 -11.68 -1.69 11.53
C LYS A 119 -10.53 -2.35 10.79
N ILE A 120 -10.09 -1.81 9.66
CA ILE A 120 -9.05 -2.42 8.83
C ILE A 120 -7.69 -1.90 9.31
N GLN A 121 -6.87 -2.81 9.83
CA GLN A 121 -5.61 -2.44 10.49
C GLN A 121 -4.64 -1.70 9.56
N SER A 122 -4.45 -2.14 8.32
CA SER A 122 -3.50 -1.50 7.41
C SER A 122 -3.93 -0.07 7.05
N LEU A 123 -5.22 0.16 6.82
CA LEU A 123 -5.77 1.50 6.58
C LEU A 123 -5.68 2.36 7.83
N HIS A 124 -5.97 1.77 9.00
CA HIS A 124 -5.84 2.46 10.27
C HIS A 124 -4.40 2.94 10.50
N LYS A 125 -3.41 2.08 10.24
CA LYS A 125 -1.98 2.44 10.29
C LYS A 125 -1.64 3.58 9.32
N SER A 126 -2.10 3.52 8.07
CA SER A 126 -1.89 4.60 7.09
C SER A 126 -2.46 5.94 7.57
N PHE A 127 -3.67 5.94 8.14
CA PHE A 127 -4.27 7.16 8.67
C PHE A 127 -3.58 7.64 9.96
N GLU A 128 -3.04 6.75 10.80
CA GLU A 128 -2.22 7.13 11.95
C GLU A 128 -0.92 7.81 11.50
N GLU A 129 -0.23 7.23 10.52
CA GLU A 129 0.98 7.81 9.93
C GLU A 129 0.68 9.17 9.27
N ALA A 130 -0.44 9.29 8.54
CA ALA A 130 -0.88 10.56 7.97
C ALA A 130 -1.17 11.61 9.06
N ARG A 131 -1.81 11.22 10.17
CA ARG A 131 -2.04 12.10 11.32
C ARG A 131 -0.72 12.59 11.94
N GLU A 132 0.30 11.75 12.00
CA GLU A 132 1.63 12.12 12.50
C GLU A 132 2.33 13.09 11.54
N ARG A 133 2.28 12.82 10.23
CA ARG A 133 2.84 13.74 9.20
C ARG A 133 2.24 15.14 9.29
N LEU A 134 0.91 15.24 9.46
CA LEU A 134 0.20 16.51 9.60
C LEU A 134 0.62 17.36 10.81
N GLN A 135 1.32 16.78 11.79
CA GLN A 135 1.84 17.50 12.96
C GLN A 135 3.27 18.03 12.75
N THR A 136 3.92 17.68 11.65
CA THR A 136 5.26 18.16 11.33
C THR A 136 5.22 19.55 10.71
N GLU A 137 6.32 20.29 10.83
CA GLU A 137 6.45 21.65 10.29
C GLU A 137 6.19 21.73 8.77
N LEU A 138 6.45 20.64 8.04
CA LEU A 138 6.23 20.51 6.59
C LEU A 138 4.75 20.57 6.18
N TYR A 139 3.83 20.38 7.12
CA TYR A 139 2.38 20.33 6.89
C TYR A 139 1.63 21.41 7.69
N HIS A 140 2.36 22.36 8.28
CA HIS A 140 1.81 23.30 9.25
C HIS A 140 0.88 24.36 8.62
N TYR A 141 1.04 24.61 7.31
CA TYR A 141 0.37 25.70 6.60
C TYR A 141 -1.16 25.65 6.66
N ILE A 142 -1.72 24.44 6.75
CA ILE A 142 -3.16 24.21 6.63
C ILE A 142 -3.85 24.02 7.98
N ASN A 143 -3.06 23.99 9.04
CA ASN A 143 -3.43 23.72 10.42
C ASN A 143 -4.35 22.51 10.65
N LEU A 144 -4.37 21.55 9.71
CA LEU A 144 -5.11 20.30 9.88
C LEU A 144 -4.56 19.50 11.06
N GLY A 145 -3.25 19.61 11.34
CA GLY A 145 -2.59 19.05 12.51
C GLY A 145 -3.29 19.41 13.82
N ASP A 146 -3.69 20.67 14.01
CA ASP A 146 -4.41 21.10 15.21
C ASP A 146 -5.81 20.52 15.32
N ILE A 147 -6.47 20.29 14.18
CA ILE A 147 -7.81 19.68 14.14
C ILE A 147 -7.71 18.20 14.52
N VAL A 148 -6.68 17.50 14.05
CA VAL A 148 -6.55 16.04 14.21
C VAL A 148 -5.77 15.60 15.45
N LYS A 149 -5.01 16.50 16.12
CA LYS A 149 -4.14 16.16 17.27
C LYS A 149 -4.87 15.44 18.40
N ASN A 150 -6.09 15.86 18.69
CA ASN A 150 -6.91 15.33 19.78
C ASN A 150 -7.93 14.27 19.30
N CYS A 151 -7.81 13.82 18.05
CA CYS A 151 -8.70 12.80 17.52
C CYS A 151 -8.57 11.50 18.33
N ARG A 152 -9.70 11.03 18.88
CA ARG A 152 -9.76 9.75 19.58
C ARG A 152 -9.47 8.63 18.60
N VAL A 153 -8.35 7.95 18.80
CA VAL A 153 -7.97 6.77 18.03
C VAL A 153 -8.54 5.52 18.71
N ARG A 154 -9.24 4.71 17.93
CA ARG A 154 -9.69 3.39 18.40
C ARG A 154 -8.56 2.38 18.19
N PRO A 155 -8.18 1.57 19.19
CA PRO A 155 -7.26 0.46 18.98
C PRO A 155 -7.92 -0.59 18.08
N VAL A 156 -7.26 -0.91 16.97
CA VAL A 156 -7.68 -1.96 16.03
C VAL A 156 -6.83 -3.20 16.30
N LYS A 157 -7.48 -4.31 16.67
CA LYS A 157 -6.79 -5.61 16.76
C LYS A 157 -6.47 -6.09 15.35
N GLU A 158 -5.37 -6.81 15.19
CA GLU A 158 -4.98 -7.35 13.89
C GLU A 158 -6.16 -8.06 13.25
N PHE A 159 -6.47 -7.67 12.01
CA PHE A 159 -7.39 -8.45 11.21
C PHE A 159 -6.69 -9.79 11.02
N ASN A 160 -7.24 -10.86 11.59
CA ASN A 160 -6.80 -12.21 11.27
C ASN A 160 -6.70 -12.29 9.75
N LYS A 161 -5.52 -12.68 9.26
CA LYS A 161 -5.30 -13.02 7.86
C LYS A 161 -6.18 -14.21 7.54
N THR A 162 -7.48 -14.00 7.38
CA THR A 162 -8.29 -14.90 6.56
C THR A 162 -7.73 -14.67 5.16
N PRO A 163 -7.07 -15.66 4.55
CA PRO A 163 -6.55 -15.48 3.22
C PRO A 163 -7.74 -15.11 2.34
N LEU A 164 -7.68 -13.96 1.69
CA LEU A 164 -8.50 -13.73 0.50
C LEU A 164 -8.11 -14.86 -0.46
N LEU A 165 -8.98 -15.87 -0.54
CA LEU A 165 -8.98 -16.87 -1.59
C LEU A 165 -9.28 -16.12 -2.89
N GLY A 166 -8.26 -15.51 -3.46
CA GLY A 166 -8.40 -14.66 -4.63
C GLY A 166 -7.10 -13.95 -4.95
N CYS A 167 -6.43 -14.43 -6.00
CA CYS A 167 -5.27 -13.83 -6.66
C CYS A 167 -3.92 -13.82 -5.91
N GLY A 168 -2.98 -14.62 -6.41
CA GLY A 168 -1.54 -14.40 -6.23
C GLY A 168 -0.83 -15.32 -5.22
N MET A 169 -1.44 -15.59 -4.06
CA MET A 169 -0.78 -16.37 -2.99
C MET A 169 -0.47 -17.81 -3.40
N GLU A 170 -1.40 -18.49 -4.10
CA GLU A 170 -1.13 -19.84 -4.62
C GLU A 170 0.04 -19.87 -5.62
N LYS A 171 0.17 -18.87 -6.49
CA LYS A 171 1.27 -18.80 -7.45
C LYS A 171 2.60 -18.56 -6.74
N VAL A 172 2.61 -17.72 -5.70
CA VAL A 172 3.80 -17.43 -4.89
C VAL A 172 4.20 -18.64 -4.06
N GLU A 173 3.26 -19.36 -3.45
CA GLU A 173 3.52 -20.59 -2.71
C GLU A 173 3.99 -21.73 -3.64
N LYS A 174 3.36 -21.91 -4.80
CA LYS A 174 3.81 -22.85 -5.84
C LYS A 174 5.24 -22.50 -6.30
N LEU A 175 5.55 -21.22 -6.52
CA LEU A 175 6.90 -20.77 -6.90
C LEU A 175 7.93 -20.99 -5.78
N ARG A 176 7.56 -20.79 -4.51
CA ARG A 176 8.42 -21.06 -3.35
C ARG A 176 8.68 -22.56 -3.19
N ALA A 177 7.65 -23.39 -3.34
CA ALA A 177 7.78 -24.85 -3.31
C ALA A 177 8.72 -25.35 -4.42
N ILE A 178 8.55 -24.86 -5.66
CA ILE A 178 9.42 -25.22 -6.79
C ILE A 178 10.88 -24.76 -6.55
N LYS A 179 11.10 -23.57 -5.99
CA LYS A 179 12.45 -23.08 -5.66
C LYS A 179 13.09 -23.93 -4.56
N GLN A 180 12.32 -24.36 -3.56
CA GLN A 180 12.81 -25.19 -2.47
C GLN A 180 13.17 -26.59 -2.98
N GLU A 181 12.31 -27.21 -3.79
CA GLU A 181 12.56 -28.52 -4.37
C GLU A 181 13.82 -28.53 -5.26
N LYS A 182 14.05 -27.45 -6.04
CA LYS A 182 15.29 -27.27 -6.83
C LYS A 182 16.53 -27.15 -5.94
N ARG A 183 16.44 -26.48 -4.79
CA ARG A 183 17.56 -26.38 -3.82
C ARG A 183 17.87 -27.74 -3.19
N ASP A 184 16.84 -28.50 -2.83
CA ASP A 184 17.01 -29.81 -2.20
C ASP A 184 17.56 -30.86 -3.17
N LYS A 185 17.11 -30.85 -4.43
CA LYS A 185 17.72 -31.66 -5.51
C LYS A 185 19.20 -31.31 -5.72
N LYS A 186 19.54 -30.01 -5.78
CA LYS A 186 20.94 -29.56 -5.93
C LYS A 186 21.82 -29.98 -4.74
N LYS A 187 21.28 -29.97 -3.52
CA LYS A 187 21.99 -30.43 -2.32
C LYS A 187 22.24 -31.94 -2.35
N LYS A 188 21.23 -32.74 -2.70
CA LYS A 188 21.36 -34.21 -2.85
C LYS A 188 22.37 -34.60 -3.93
N ASP A 189 22.40 -33.89 -5.05
CA ASP A 189 23.39 -34.15 -6.12
C ASP A 189 24.82 -33.81 -5.69
N LYS A 190 25.00 -32.74 -4.89
CA LYS A 190 26.31 -32.37 -4.34
C LYS A 190 26.83 -33.43 -3.38
N GLU A 191 25.98 -33.93 -2.48
CA GLU A 191 26.32 -35.01 -1.54
C GLU A 191 26.63 -36.34 -2.27
N ARG A 192 25.92 -36.67 -3.35
CA ARG A 192 26.22 -37.84 -4.19
C ARG A 192 27.58 -37.73 -4.86
N LYS A 193 27.93 -36.56 -5.41
CA LYS A 193 29.25 -36.30 -6.02
C LYS A 193 30.38 -36.41 -4.99
N GLU A 194 30.20 -35.87 -3.79
CA GLU A 194 31.19 -35.99 -2.71
C GLU A 194 31.39 -37.44 -2.25
N LYS A 195 30.31 -38.22 -2.10
CA LYS A 195 30.40 -39.65 -1.76
C LYS A 195 31.13 -40.46 -2.85
N MET A 196 30.88 -40.15 -4.13
CA MET A 196 31.63 -40.79 -5.23
C MET A 196 33.10 -40.42 -5.23
N ASN A 197 33.44 -39.15 -4.98
CA ASN A 197 34.83 -38.70 -4.90
C ASN A 197 35.58 -39.34 -3.72
N LYS A 198 34.94 -39.47 -2.55
CA LYS A 198 35.51 -40.19 -1.40
C LYS A 198 35.77 -41.67 -1.73
N LYS A 199 34.83 -42.35 -2.42
CA LYS A 199 35.01 -43.73 -2.88
C LYS A 199 36.13 -43.88 -3.92
N ARG A 200 36.33 -42.90 -4.80
CA ARG A 200 37.42 -42.91 -5.79
C ARG A 200 38.79 -42.73 -5.12
N LYS A 201 38.92 -41.77 -4.20
CA LYS A 201 40.18 -41.57 -3.43
C LYS A 201 40.59 -42.79 -2.61
N GLN A 202 39.63 -43.46 -1.96
CA GLN A 202 39.90 -44.71 -1.22
C GLN A 202 40.31 -45.88 -2.12
N LYS A 203 39.92 -45.90 -3.40
CA LYS A 203 40.36 -46.91 -4.37
C LYS A 203 41.75 -46.61 -4.93
N GLU A 204 42.16 -45.34 -4.98
CA GLU A 204 43.51 -44.95 -5.40
C GLU A 204 44.55 -45.17 -4.30
N GLU A 205 44.21 -44.94 -3.04
CA GLU A 205 45.09 -45.24 -1.89
C GLU A 205 45.33 -46.75 -1.67
N LYS A 206 44.42 -47.60 -2.17
CA LYS A 206 44.53 -49.07 -2.08
C LYS A 206 45.22 -49.73 -3.28
N LYS A 207 45.69 -48.97 -4.27
CA LYS A 207 46.50 -49.54 -5.35
C LYS A 207 47.92 -49.77 -4.84
N PRO A 208 48.46 -51.00 -4.90
CA PRO A 208 49.84 -51.25 -4.50
C PRO A 208 50.77 -50.46 -5.44
N LYS A 209 51.73 -49.73 -4.85
CA LYS A 209 52.84 -49.15 -5.60
C LYS A 209 53.57 -50.30 -6.29
N LYS A 210 53.60 -50.31 -7.62
CA LYS A 210 54.49 -51.18 -8.37
C LYS A 210 55.91 -50.87 -7.91
N VAL A 211 56.51 -51.80 -7.18
CA VAL A 211 57.95 -51.83 -6.96
C VAL A 211 58.54 -52.20 -8.32
N LEU A 212 59.18 -51.23 -8.97
CA LEU A 212 60.07 -51.48 -10.09
C LEU A 212 61.34 -52.10 -9.53
N ASN A 213 61.55 -53.37 -9.81
CA ASN A 213 62.87 -53.99 -9.89
C ASN A 213 63.02 -54.55 -11.30
#